data_AF-A0A7C0ZUX3-F1
#
_entry.id   AF-A0A7C0ZUX3-F1
#
_cell.length_a   1.000
_cell.length_b   1.000
_cell.length_c   1.000
_cell.angle_alpha   90.00
_cell.angle_beta   90.00
_cell.angle_gamma   90.00
#
_symmetry.space_group_name_H-M   'P 1'
#
loop_
_entity.id
_entity.type
_entity.pdbx_description
1 polymer ?
#
loop_
_entity_poly.entity_id
_entity_poly.type
_entity_poly.pdbx_seq_one_letter_code
_entity_poly.pdbx_strand_id
1 'polypeptide(L)' 'MKDATLQDKIKDLEELLEKKRAAIPRHSVRPYQLLEIEELEEDLMELIKRKEISHDSGCTDN' A
#
# COMPACT_ATOMS: atom_id res chain seq x y z
N MET A 1 12.53 12.60 -9.66
CA MET A 1 13.29 11.54 -8.94
C MET A 1 12.54 10.97 -7.72
N LYS A 2 11.65 11.71 -7.05
CA LYS A 2 10.90 11.19 -5.89
C LYS A 2 9.83 10.14 -6.25
N ASP A 3 9.13 10.31 -7.37
CA ASP A 3 8.02 9.41 -7.74
C ASP A 3 8.41 7.98 -8.08
N ALA A 4 9.58 7.78 -8.70
CA ALA A 4 10.07 6.43 -9.00
C ALA A 4 10.22 5.60 -7.72
N THR A 5 10.83 6.19 -6.68
CA THR A 5 11.01 5.52 -5.39
C THR A 5 9.71 5.27 -4.63
N LEU A 6 8.68 6.10 -4.84
CA LEU A 6 7.40 5.94 -4.16
C LEU A 6 6.55 4.88 -4.87
N GLN A 7 6.60 4.86 -6.20
CA GLN A 7 5.95 3.84 -7.01
C GLN A 7 6.56 2.45 -6.77
N ASP A 8 7.88 2.35 -6.65
CA ASP A 8 8.55 1.09 -6.32
C ASP A 8 8.12 0.60 -4.94
N LYS A 9 8.03 1.49 -3.94
CA LYS A 9 7.55 1.15 -2.58
C LYS A 9 6.10 0.66 -2.57
N ILE A 10 5.21 1.31 -3.32
CA ILE A 10 3.81 0.89 -3.47
C ILE A 10 3.78 -0.53 -4.04
N LYS A 11 4.55 -0.79 -5.10
CA LYS A 11 4.61 -2.11 -5.74
C LYS A 11 5.17 -3.18 -4.80
N ASP A 12 6.26 -2.90 -4.10
CA ASP A 12 6.84 -3.83 -3.13
C ASP A 12 5.84 -4.21 -2.04
N LEU A 13 5.04 -3.25 -1.59
CA LEU A 13 4.06 -3.41 -0.53
C LEU A 13 2.80 -4.14 -1.01
N GLU A 14 2.36 -3.91 -2.25
CA GLU A 14 1.34 -4.72 -2.94
C GLU A 14 1.77 -6.19 -3.06
N GLU A 15 3.00 -6.45 -3.51
CA GLU A 15 3.53 -7.81 -3.61
C GLU A 15 3.63 -8.50 -2.24
N LEU A 16 3.99 -7.75 -1.20
CA LEU A 16 4.03 -8.27 0.18
C LEU A 16 2.62 -8.64 0.67
N LEU A 17 1.63 -7.76 0.46
CA LEU A 17 0.23 -8.01 0.79
C LEU A 17 -0.32 -9.26 0.10
N GLU A 18 -0.04 -9.42 -1.20
CA GLU A 18 -0.47 -10.60 -1.95
C GLU A 18 0.14 -11.88 -1.37
N LYS A 19 1.45 -11.88 -1.08
CA LYS A 19 2.14 -13.02 -0.46
C LYS A 19 1.55 -13.35 0.91
N LYS A 20 1.24 -12.34 1.73
CA LYS A 20 0.63 -12.51 3.06
C LYS A 20 -0.77 -13.09 2.96
N ARG A 21 -1.62 -12.56 2.07
CA ARG A 21 -2.97 -13.08 1.80
C ARG A 21 -2.94 -14.52 1.31
N ALA A 22 -2.02 -14.85 0.40
CA ALA A 22 -1.86 -16.22 -0.12
C ALA A 22 -1.34 -17.21 0.94
N ALA A 23 -0.57 -16.73 1.92
CA ALA A 23 -0.05 -17.55 3.01
C ALA A 23 -1.10 -17.86 4.10
N ILE A 24 -2.26 -17.18 4.12
CA ILE A 24 -3.31 -17.45 5.09
C ILE A 24 -4.00 -18.77 4.78
N PRO A 25 -4.01 -19.74 5.72
CA PRO A 25 -4.76 -20.98 5.52
C PRO A 25 -6.27 -20.69 5.49
N ARG A 26 -6.95 -21.12 4.42
CA ARG A 26 -8.40 -20.89 4.21
C ARG A 26 -9.29 -21.31 5.39
N HIS A 27 -8.88 -22.34 6.12
CA HIS A 27 -9.64 -22.90 7.25
C HIS A 27 -9.08 -22.54 8.63
N SER A 28 -7.98 -21.78 8.69
CA SER A 28 -7.31 -21.45 9.95
C SER A 28 -6.74 -20.03 9.92
N VAL A 29 -7.61 -19.07 9.62
CA VAL A 29 -7.30 -17.64 9.74
C VAL A 29 -7.12 -17.29 11.21
N ARG A 30 -5.98 -16.70 11.56
CA ARG A 30 -5.73 -16.17 12.91
C ARG A 30 -6.00 -14.66 12.92
N PRO A 31 -6.59 -14.11 14.00
CA PRO A 31 -6.84 -12.67 14.11
C PRO A 31 -5.60 -11.81 13.84
N TYR A 32 -4.42 -12.22 14.33
CA TYR A 32 -3.18 -11.46 14.08
C TYR A 32 -2.81 -11.38 12.59
N GLN A 33 -3.16 -12.39 11.79
CA GLN A 33 -2.86 -12.40 10.35
C GLN A 33 -3.74 -11.42 9.60
N LEU A 34 -4.97 -11.20 10.07
CA LEU A 34 -5.86 -10.18 9.52
C LEU A 34 -5.38 -8.79 9.92
N LEU A 35 -4.99 -8.61 11.18
CA LEU A 35 -4.43 -7.34 11.65
C LEU A 35 -3.15 -6.96 10.87
N GLU A 36 -2.25 -7.91 10.65
CA GLU A 36 -1.04 -7.69 9.84
C GLU A 36 -1.38 -7.25 8.40
N ILE A 37 -2.47 -7.78 7.83
CA ILE A 37 -2.93 -7.36 6.49
C ILE A 37 -3.55 -5.96 6.54
N GLU A 38 -4.38 -5.67 7.54
CA GLU A 38 -5.00 -4.35 7.72
C GLU A 38 -3.95 -3.25 7.89
N GLU A 39 -2.92 -3.47 8.71
CA GLU A 39 -1.80 -2.53 8.90
C GLU A 39 -1.06 -2.27 7.57
N LEU A 40 -0.78 -3.32 6.80
CA LEU A 40 -0.15 -3.18 5.48
C LEU A 40 -1.05 -2.45 4.47
N GLU A 41 -2.36 -2.67 4.52
CA GLU A 41 -3.32 -1.94 3.67
C GLU A 41 -3.38 -0.44 4.01
N GLU A 42 -3.32 -0.10 5.29
CA GLU A 42 -3.26 1.29 5.75
C GLU A 42 -1.97 1.98 5.26
N ASP A 43 -0.82 1.32 5.40
CA ASP A 43 0.46 1.81 4.87
C ASP A 43 0.41 2.03 3.35
N LEU A 44 -0.20 1.10 2.62
CA LEU A 44 -0.37 1.22 1.17
C LEU A 44 -1.21 2.44 0.80
N MET A 45 -2.36 2.62 1.47
CA MET A 45 -3.23 3.77 1.25
C MET A 45 -2.51 5.08 1.54
N GLU A 46 -1.69 5.14 2.58
CA GLU A 46 -0.93 6.34 2.91
C GLU A 46 0.10 6.67 1.82
N LEU A 47 0.81 5.66 1.30
CA LEU A 47 1.77 5.83 0.21
C LEU A 47 1.10 6.29 -1.08
N ILE A 48 -0.06 5.72 -1.43
CA ILE A 48 -0.86 6.14 -2.59
C ILE A 48 -1.31 7.58 -2.43
N LYS A 49 -1.87 7.94 -1.28
CA LYS A 49 -2.30 9.32 -0.99
C LYS A 49 -1.16 10.31 -1.10
N ARG A 50 0.03 9.97 -0.57
CA ARG A 50 1.23 10.80 -0.70
C ARG A 50 1.66 10.97 -2.16
N LYS A 51 1.51 9.94 -2.99
CA LYS A 51 1.77 9.99 -4.43
C LYS A 51 0.79 10.93 -5.14
N GLU A 52 -0.50 10.81 -4.85
CA GLU A 52 -1.54 11.66 -5.42
C GLU A 52 -1.37 13.14 -5.03
N ILE A 53 -1.12 13.43 -3.75
CA ILE A 53 -0.84 14.80 -3.28
C ILE A 53 0.40 15.39 -3.96
N SER A 54 1.43 14.57 -4.20
CA SER A 54 2.64 15.00 -4.92
C SER A 54 2.36 15.29 -6.41
N HIS A 55 1.33 14.66 -6.99
CA HIS A 55 0.92 14.84 -8.38
C HIS A 55 -0.06 16.02 -8.56
N ASP A 56 -0.82 16.39 -7.52
CA ASP A 56 -1.89 17.41 -7.60
C ASP A 56 -1.43 18.86 -7.30
N SER A 57 -0.12 19.08 -7.13
CA SER A 57 0.44 20.45 -6.94
C SER A 57 0.55 21.26 -8.25
N GLY A 58 -0.19 20.89 -9.29
CA GLY A 58 -0.16 21.54 -10.61
C GLY A 58 -1.53 21.63 -11.23
N CYS A 59 -2.35 22.59 -10.77
CA CYS A 59 -3.26 23.42 -11.56
C CYS A 59 -4.23 24.17 -10.64
N THR A 60 -3.77 25.30 -10.10
CA THR A 60 -4.66 26.44 -9.84
C THR A 60 -4.18 27.58 -10.72
N ASP A 61 -4.52 27.53 -12.01
CA ASP A 61 -4.39 28.68 -12.90
C ASP A 61 -5.66 29.54 -12.80
N ASN A 62 -5.47 30.75 -12.26
CA ASN A 62 -6.29 31.98 -12.34
C ASN A 62 -7.81 31.94 -12.09
#